data_AF-A0A562QE99-F1
#
_entry.id   AF-A0A562QE99-F1
#
_cell.length_a   1.000
_cell.length_b   1.000
_cell.length_c   1.000
_cell.angle_alpha   90.00
_cell.angle_beta   90.00
_cell.angle_gamma   90.00
#
_symmetry.space_group_name_H-M   'P 1'
#
loop_
_entity.id
_entity.type
_entity.pdbx_description
1 polymer ?
#
loop_
_entity_poly.entity_id
_entity_poly.type
_entity_poly.pdbx_seq_one_letter_code
_entity_poly.pdbx_strand_id
1 'polypeptide(L)'
;MIIIRVNKDQWNAVSVDEQQRIEQGLRECGALEASVVVAIDDSEAPFDTAINHDPDKSPIKDVRETLRDSTALKGIDWCHANTEGAAQVVCLGIVNSSMACKNRGH
;
A
#
# COMPACT_ATOMS: atom_id res chain seq x y z
N MET A 1 14.07 -11.17 -2.43
CA MET A 1 13.17 -10.29 -3.22
C MET A 1 11.79 -10.47 -2.65
N ILE A 2 11.22 -9.41 -2.08
CA ILE A 2 9.87 -9.43 -1.50
C ILE A 2 8.91 -8.97 -2.59
N ILE A 3 7.82 -9.72 -2.81
CA ILE A 3 6.82 -9.37 -3.82
C ILE A 3 5.54 -8.97 -3.10
N ILE A 4 5.09 -7.74 -3.33
CA ILE A 4 3.82 -7.21 -2.85
C ILE A 4 2.81 -7.34 -3.97
N ARG A 5 1.68 -7.99 -3.72
CA ARG A 5 0.63 -8.17 -4.72
C ARG A 5 -0.42 -7.07 -4.58
N VAL A 6 -0.79 -6.46 -5.70
CA VAL A 6 -1.85 -5.46 -5.78
C VAL A 6 -2.82 -5.87 -6.89
N ASN A 7 -4.12 -5.70 -6.63
CA ASN A 7 -5.14 -5.98 -7.64
C ASN A 7 -4.90 -5.16 -8.92
N LYS A 8 -5.04 -5.81 -10.08
CA LYS A 8 -4.77 -5.21 -11.38
C LYS A 8 -5.61 -3.99 -11.70
N ASP A 9 -6.91 -4.05 -11.46
CA ASP A 9 -7.81 -2.95 -11.78
C ASP A 9 -7.57 -1.76 -10.86
N GLN A 10 -7.18 -2.05 -9.62
CA GLN A 10 -6.77 -1.04 -8.66
C GLN A 10 -5.50 -0.31 -9.08
N TRP A 11 -4.45 -1.05 -9.47
CA TRP A 11 -3.19 -0.46 -9.88
C TRP A 11 -3.34 0.35 -11.18
N ASN A 12 -4.11 -0.18 -12.14
CA ASN A 12 -4.37 0.50 -13.42
C ASN A 12 -5.27 1.74 -13.27
N ALA A 13 -6.04 1.86 -12.18
CA ALA A 13 -6.79 3.07 -11.88
C ALA A 13 -5.89 4.25 -11.46
N VAL A 14 -4.63 3.98 -11.12
CA VAL A 14 -3.61 4.99 -10.75
C VAL A 14 -2.75 5.30 -11.97
N SER A 15 -2.43 6.58 -12.19
CA SER A 15 -1.52 6.97 -13.28
C SER A 15 -0.10 6.45 -13.02
N VAL A 16 0.67 6.21 -14.08
CA VAL A 16 2.06 5.71 -13.98
C VAL A 16 2.94 6.65 -13.15
N ASP A 17 2.78 7.97 -13.30
CA ASP A 17 3.53 8.96 -12.51
C ASP A 17 3.21 8.84 -11.02
N GLU A 18 1.95 8.60 -10.67
CA GLU A 18 1.52 8.48 -9.28
C GLU A 18 1.95 7.14 -8.67
N GLN A 19 1.93 6.05 -9.45
CA GLN A 19 2.51 4.76 -9.06
C GLN A 19 3.99 4.90 -8.68
N GLN A 20 4.78 5.59 -9.51
CA GLN A 20 6.20 5.84 -9.24
C GLN A 20 6.41 6.70 -7.99
N ARG A 21 5.60 7.76 -7.82
CA ARG A 21 5.64 8.61 -6.62
C ARG A 21 5.34 7.82 -5.35
N ILE A 22 4.34 6.93 -5.38
CA ILE A 22 3.99 6.05 -4.26
C ILE A 22 5.18 5.17 -3.89
N GLU A 23 5.74 4.44 -4.87
CA GLU A 23 6.86 3.55 -4.59
C GLU A 23 8.09 4.29 -4.07
N GLN A 24 8.41 5.45 -4.66
CA GLN A 24 9.54 6.27 -4.24
C GLN A 24 9.33 6.82 -2.82
N GLY A 25 8.18 7.44 -2.54
CA GLY A 25 7.89 8.03 -1.23
C GLY A 25 7.90 6.99 -0.11
N LEU A 26 7.39 5.79 -0.39
CA LEU A 26 7.43 4.67 0.56
C LEU A 26 8.86 4.14 0.79
N ARG A 27 9.72 4.12 -0.25
CA ARG A 27 11.15 3.79 -0.09
C ARG A 27 11.88 4.85 0.74
N GLU A 28 11.63 6.13 0.47
CA GLU A 28 12.23 7.25 1.20
C GLU A 28 11.82 7.28 2.68
N CYS A 29 10.57 6.91 2.97
CA CYS A 29 10.08 6.78 4.34
C CYS A 29 10.52 5.47 5.02
N GLY A 30 11.18 4.56 4.29
CA GLY A 30 11.65 3.25 4.75
C GLY A 30 10.58 2.16 4.80
N ALA A 31 9.33 2.47 4.45
CA ALA A 31 8.20 1.53 4.45
C ALA A 31 8.32 0.45 3.36
N LEU A 32 9.10 0.73 2.33
CA LEU A 32 9.51 -0.20 1.30
C LEU A 32 11.04 -0.36 1.31
N GLU A 33 11.53 -1.58 1.54
CA GLU A 33 12.95 -1.88 1.34
C GLU A 33 13.31 -1.89 -0.15
N ALA A 34 14.58 -1.64 -0.48
CA ALA A 34 15.07 -1.61 -1.86
C ALA A 34 14.84 -2.92 -2.63
N SER A 35 14.66 -4.05 -1.92
CA SER A 35 14.48 -5.39 -2.49
C SER A 35 13.00 -5.79 -2.70
N VAL A 36 12.07 -4.87 -2.43
CA VAL A 36 10.64 -5.09 -2.58
C VAL A 36 10.16 -4.64 -3.96
N VAL A 37 9.34 -5.46 -4.60
CA VAL A 37 8.73 -5.21 -5.92
C VAL A 37 7.22 -5.30 -5.80
N VAL A 38 6.50 -4.34 -6.39
CA VAL A 38 5.04 -4.42 -6.56
C VAL A 38 4.74 -5.28 -7.79
N ALA A 39 4.05 -6.39 -7.58
CA ALA A 39 3.52 -7.25 -8.63
C ALA A 39 2.01 -7.05 -8.75
N ILE A 40 1.58 -6.87 -9.98
CA ILE A 40 0.17 -6.74 -10.31
C ILE A 40 -0.42 -8.16 -10.42
N ASP A 41 -1.43 -8.47 -9.62
CA ASP A 41 -2.04 -9.80 -9.53
C ASP A 41 -3.58 -9.67 -9.62
N ASP A 42 -4.19 -10.33 -10.60
CA ASP A 42 -5.64 -10.33 -10.83
C ASP A 42 -6.40 -11.31 -9.92
N SER A 43 -5.69 -12.16 -9.18
CA SER A 43 -6.25 -13.05 -8.16
C SER A 43 -6.42 -12.38 -6.79
N GLU A 44 -5.88 -11.17 -6.60
CA GLU A 44 -6.13 -10.35 -5.42
C GLU A 44 -7.58 -9.88 -5.37
N ALA A 45 -8.10 -9.64 -4.16
CA ALA A 45 -9.50 -9.29 -3.94
C ALA A 45 -10.01 -8.22 -4.93
N PRO A 46 -11.19 -8.41 -5.56
CA PRO A 46 -11.68 -7.49 -6.59
C PRO A 46 -11.74 -6.06 -6.06
N PHE A 47 -11.18 -5.14 -6.84
CA PHE A 47 -11.24 -3.72 -6.52
C PHE A 47 -12.48 -3.10 -7.16
N ASP A 48 -13.40 -2.65 -6.32
CA ASP A 48 -14.47 -1.75 -6.73
C ASP A 48 -14.12 -0.34 -6.28
N THR A 49 -13.99 0.57 -7.25
CA THR A 49 -13.73 1.99 -7.00
C THR A 49 -14.80 2.57 -6.07
N ALA A 50 -16.05 2.13 -6.13
CA ALA A 50 -17.14 2.62 -5.28
C ALA A 50 -17.06 2.13 -3.82
N ILE A 51 -16.45 0.97 -3.55
CA ILE A 51 -16.44 0.34 -2.22
C ILE A 51 -15.26 0.82 -1.36
N ASN A 52 -14.13 1.19 -1.98
CA ASN A 52 -12.88 1.48 -1.27
C ASN A 52 -12.61 2.98 -1.04
N HIS A 53 -13.55 3.86 -1.39
CA HIS A 53 -13.51 5.30 -1.05
C HIS A 53 -13.96 5.62 0.38
N ASP A 54 -14.40 4.63 1.16
CA ASP A 54 -14.83 4.81 2.55
C ASP A 54 -13.63 4.57 3.49
N PRO A 55 -12.93 5.60 3.98
CA PRO A 55 -11.80 5.45 4.89
C PRO A 55 -12.18 4.80 6.23
N ASP A 56 -13.46 4.80 6.63
CA ASP A 56 -13.95 4.17 7.87
C ASP A 56 -14.29 2.69 7.69
N LYS A 57 -14.69 2.25 6.49
CA LYS A 57 -14.80 0.82 6.13
C LYS A 57 -13.56 0.25 5.49
N SER A 58 -12.58 1.11 5.21
CA SER A 58 -11.31 0.67 4.69
C SER A 58 -10.66 -0.23 5.74
N PRO A 59 -10.19 -1.44 5.37
CA PRO A 59 -9.48 -2.33 6.30
C PRO A 59 -8.23 -1.69 6.94
N ILE A 60 -7.90 -0.47 6.54
CA ILE A 60 -6.79 0.40 6.90
C ILE A 60 -6.92 1.03 8.30
N LYS A 61 -8.13 1.31 8.79
CA LYS A 61 -8.28 1.90 10.14
C LYS A 61 -7.75 0.94 11.22
N ASP A 62 -8.01 -0.35 11.04
CA ASP A 62 -7.46 -1.43 11.86
C ASP A 62 -5.93 -1.58 11.71
N VAL A 63 -5.37 -1.17 10.56
CA VAL A 63 -3.93 -1.26 10.29
C VAL A 63 -3.13 -0.29 11.16
N ARG A 64 -3.60 0.95 11.40
CA ARG A 64 -2.90 1.88 12.33
C ARG A 64 -2.85 1.36 13.76
N GLU A 65 -3.93 0.74 14.24
CA GLU A 65 -3.98 0.20 15.61
C GLU A 65 -3.14 -1.08 15.76
N THR A 66 -2.95 -1.83 14.67
CA THR A 66 -2.20 -3.09 14.66
C THR A 66 -0.68 -2.88 14.50
N LEU A 67 -0.25 -1.76 13.92
CA LEU A 67 1.16 -1.52 13.59
C LEU A 67 1.96 -0.94 14.77
N ARG A 68 2.97 -1.69 15.22
CA ARG A 68 3.98 -1.22 16.20
C ARG A 68 5.27 -0.70 15.56
N ASP A 69 5.41 -0.80 14.25
CA ASP A 69 6.60 -0.37 13.53
C ASP A 69 6.50 1.12 13.15
N SER A 70 7.42 1.93 13.68
CA SER A 70 7.52 3.36 13.40
C SER A 70 7.68 3.69 11.91
N THR A 71 8.22 2.76 11.12
CA THR A 71 8.42 2.91 9.68
C THR A 71 7.12 2.67 8.91
N ALA A 72 6.29 1.73 9.38
CA ALA A 72 4.98 1.47 8.80
C ALA A 72 4.02 2.66 9.03
N LEU A 73 4.08 3.25 10.23
CA LEU A 73 3.32 4.46 10.57
C LEU A 73 3.70 5.64 9.65
N LYS A 74 5.01 5.85 9.41
CA LYS A 74 5.49 6.87 8.45
C LYS A 74 4.99 6.62 7.04
N GLY A 75 4.98 5.37 6.58
CA GLY A 75 4.43 5.00 5.27
C GLY A 75 2.94 5.34 5.15
N ILE A 76 2.15 5.02 6.18
CA ILE A 76 0.72 5.36 6.22
C ILE A 76 0.49 6.87 6.26
N ASP A 77 1.22 7.59 7.10
CA ASP A 77 1.16 9.06 7.16
C ASP A 77 1.48 9.69 5.80
N TRP A 78 2.52 9.17 5.13
CA TRP A 78 2.88 9.62 3.80
C TRP A 78 1.75 9.34 2.79
N CYS A 79 1.19 8.13 2.77
CA CYS A 79 0.08 7.79 1.88
C CYS A 79 -1.10 8.75 2.10
N HIS A 80 -1.48 9.00 3.36
CA HIS A 80 -2.60 9.87 3.69
C HIS A 80 -2.36 11.33 3.28
N ALA A 81 -1.13 11.81 3.36
CA ALA A 81 -0.78 13.19 3.03
C ALA A 81 -0.58 13.44 1.53
N ASN A 82 -0.29 12.41 0.73
CA ASN A 82 0.20 12.58 -0.65
C ASN A 82 -0.65 11.87 -1.71
N THR A 83 -1.62 11.03 -1.33
CA THR A 83 -2.41 10.22 -2.27
C THR A 83 -3.90 10.28 -1.93
N GLU A 84 -4.76 10.14 -2.94
CA GLU A 84 -6.21 10.16 -2.78
C GLU A 84 -6.90 9.01 -3.53
N GLY A 85 -8.07 8.58 -3.07
CA GLY A 85 -8.90 7.58 -3.74
C GLY A 85 -8.20 6.25 -4.00
N ALA A 86 -8.23 5.75 -5.25
CA ALA A 86 -7.60 4.49 -5.61
C ALA A 86 -6.09 4.45 -5.25
N ALA A 87 -5.39 5.57 -5.42
CA ALA A 87 -3.97 5.70 -5.09
C ALA A 87 -3.70 5.49 -3.59
N GLN A 88 -4.59 6.01 -2.75
CA GLN A 88 -4.50 5.85 -1.30
C GLN A 88 -4.71 4.39 -0.88
N VAL A 89 -5.72 3.72 -1.44
CA VAL A 89 -5.99 2.31 -1.16
C VAL A 89 -4.81 1.43 -1.62
N VAL A 90 -4.23 1.75 -2.78
CA VAL A 90 -3.05 1.06 -3.32
C VAL A 90 -1.86 1.22 -2.39
N CYS A 91 -1.52 2.47 -2.05
CA CYS A 91 -0.37 2.82 -1.23
C CYS A 91 -0.41 2.09 0.12
N LEU A 92 -1.58 2.05 0.73
CA LEU A 92 -1.79 1.41 2.04
C LEU A 92 -1.81 -0.13 1.95
N GLY A 93 -2.35 -0.69 0.86
CA GLY A 93 -2.23 -2.12 0.56
C GLY A 93 -0.77 -2.57 0.41
N ILE A 94 0.06 -1.72 -0.21
CA ILE A 94 1.51 -1.96 -0.32
C ILE A 94 2.17 -1.95 1.05
N VAL A 95 1.92 -0.93 1.88
CA VAL A 95 2.49 -0.86 3.24
C VAL A 95 2.08 -2.07 4.09
N ASN A 96 0.82 -2.50 4.04
CA ASN A 96 0.36 -3.63 4.83
C ASN A 96 1.03 -4.95 4.38
N SER A 97 1.14 -5.15 3.07
CA SER A 97 1.79 -6.33 2.49
C SER A 97 3.29 -6.37 2.78
N SER A 98 3.98 -5.23 2.72
CA SER A 98 5.40 -5.14 3.06
C SER A 98 5.66 -5.54 4.51
N MET A 99 4.77 -5.12 5.41
CA MET A 99 4.84 -5.45 6.84
C MET A 99 4.53 -6.92 7.14
N ALA A 100 3.53 -7.50 6.47
CA ALA A 100 3.23 -8.93 6.61
C ALA A 100 4.43 -9.79 6.18
N CYS A 101 5.16 -9.39 5.15
CA CYS A 101 6.40 -10.05 4.74
C CYS A 101 7.51 -9.90 5.79
N LYS A 102 7.72 -8.69 6.32
CA LYS A 102 8.72 -8.42 7.37
C LYS A 102 8.47 -9.24 8.65
N ASN A 103 7.20 -9.40 9.04
CA ASN A 103 6.83 -10.21 10.21
C ASN A 103 6.86 -11.73 9.96
N ARG A 104 6.95 -12.18 8.69
CA ARG A 104 6.94 -13.62 8.32
C ARG A 104 8.34 -14.21 8.11
N GLY A 105 9.40 -13.42 8.09
CA GLY A 105 10.75 -13.93 7.89
C GLY A 105 11.80 -13.06 8.58
N HIS A 106 12.47 -13.68 9.54
CA HIS A 106 13.54 -13.19 10.44
C HIS A 106 13.08 -12.68 11.80
#